data_AF-A0A3D2T0Q5-F1
#
_entry.id   AF-A0A3D2T0Q5-F1
#
_cell.length_a   1.000
_cell.length_b   1.000
_cell.length_c   1.000
_cell.angle_alpha   90.00
_cell.angle_beta   90.00
_cell.angle_gamma   90.00
#
_symmetry.space_group_name_H-M   'P 1'
#
loop_
_entity.id
_entity.type
_entity.pdbx_description
1 polymer ?
#
loop_
_entity_poly.entity_id
_entity_poly.type
_entity_poly.pdbx_seq_one_letter_code
_entity_poly.pdbx_strand_id
1 'polypeptide(L)'
;MAQVVSGEIDTVTVVIDSSESQGIARAAQARFERRRIRYFPLILGSANGACDERVGRFCSWYDEGDWYPRPELVEAEELREELLFLLDSIQALLPGDGWLLGQRVWYLSEARRWEEALEAARSCGTAEPWWCAALEGFSLHGLERYVEADRVFSIAIDQMDNEQSLRWRVPRWVMDDDGQNALKEAAISSSEALDNLLERLWLLADPLYLAEGNDRKTSHYARWTVAKIREEARNPYRISWGNDLDELTIRHGWELGWNRTSDAGFTTVEHVIGHK
;
A
#
# COMPACT_ATOMS: atom_id res chain seq x y z
N MET A 1 48.32 29.95 17.84
CA MET A 1 47.88 28.72 17.15
C MET A 1 46.54 28.34 17.74
N ALA A 2 45.47 28.34 16.94
CA ALA A 2 44.16 27.85 17.35
C ALA A 2 43.95 26.51 16.64
N GLN A 3 43.61 25.46 17.40
CA GLN A 3 43.20 24.16 16.87
C GLN A 3 41.75 23.94 17.30
N VAL A 4 40.92 23.55 16.33
CA VAL A 4 39.54 23.08 16.54
C VAL A 4 39.58 21.57 16.46
N VAL A 5 39.05 20.90 17.48
CA VAL A 5 38.73 19.47 17.43
C VAL A 5 37.41 19.36 16.69
N SER A 6 37.43 18.88 15.44
CA SER A 6 36.22 18.36 14.80
C SER A 6 35.92 17.02 15.44
N GLY A 7 34.90 16.97 16.29
CA GLY A 7 34.40 15.71 16.85
C GLY A 7 33.93 14.81 15.72
N GLU A 8 34.53 13.64 15.62
CA GLU A 8 34.08 12.53 14.79
C GLU A 8 32.67 12.16 15.30
N ILE A 9 31.65 12.37 14.48
CA ILE A 9 30.28 11.99 14.84
C ILE A 9 30.26 10.48 14.91
N ASP A 10 30.12 9.97 16.14
CA ASP A 10 30.24 8.56 16.46
C ASP A 10 29.12 7.76 15.78
N THR A 11 29.45 7.16 14.63
CA THR A 11 28.53 6.43 13.75
C THR A 11 27.77 5.34 14.50
N VAL A 12 28.38 4.77 15.55
CA VAL A 12 27.77 3.75 16.40
C VAL A 12 26.60 4.31 17.21
N THR A 13 26.71 5.53 17.72
CA THR A 13 25.66 6.17 18.52
C THR A 13 24.48 6.59 17.64
N VAL A 14 24.76 7.14 16.45
CA VAL A 14 23.72 7.49 15.45
C VAL A 14 22.94 6.25 14.99
N VAL A 15 23.63 5.13 14.75
CA VAL A 15 22.98 3.88 14.34
C VAL A 15 22.09 3.30 15.43
N ILE A 16 22.50 3.35 16.70
CA ILE A 16 21.70 2.86 17.84
C ILE A 16 20.42 3.70 18.01
N ASP A 17 20.52 5.02 17.93
CA ASP A 17 19.37 5.93 18.04
C ASP A 17 18.36 5.73 16.89
N SER A 18 18.88 5.52 15.67
CA SER A 18 18.02 5.26 14.50
C SER A 18 17.21 3.96 14.61
N SER A 19 17.83 2.89 15.10
CA SER A 19 17.17 1.60 15.34
C SER A 19 16.10 1.69 16.43
N GLU A 20 16.40 2.40 17.53
CA GLU A 20 15.44 2.62 18.61
C GLU A 20 14.22 3.42 18.13
N SER A 21 14.47 4.53 17.42
CA SER A 21 13.44 5.37 16.82
C SER A 21 12.54 4.59 15.85
N GLN A 22 13.13 3.76 14.99
CA GLN A 22 12.38 2.89 14.10
C GLN A 22 11.55 1.85 14.87
N GLY A 23 12.10 1.28 15.95
CA GLY A 23 11.40 0.37 16.84
C GLY A 23 10.17 1.00 17.49
N ILE A 24 10.28 2.25 17.95
CA ILE A 24 9.16 3.03 18.52
C ILE A 24 8.04 3.20 17.49
N ALA A 25 8.38 3.58 16.26
CA ALA A 25 7.41 3.77 15.19
C ALA A 25 6.68 2.47 14.83
N ARG A 26 7.42 1.36 14.66
CA ARG A 26 6.83 0.04 14.38
C ARG A 26 5.95 -0.45 15.53
N ALA A 27 6.33 -0.19 16.77
CA ALA A 27 5.50 -0.51 17.93
C ALA A 27 4.21 0.33 18.00
N ALA A 28 4.28 1.60 17.60
CA ALA A 28 3.11 2.47 17.52
C ALA A 28 2.14 2.03 16.42
N GLN A 29 2.66 1.74 15.22
CA GLN A 29 1.89 1.19 14.11
C GLN A 29 1.18 -0.11 14.52
N ALA A 30 1.91 -1.05 15.14
CA ALA A 30 1.34 -2.30 15.63
C ALA A 30 0.26 -2.11 16.71
N ARG A 31 0.41 -1.09 17.56
CA ARG A 31 -0.58 -0.74 18.60
C ARG A 31 -1.83 -0.13 17.99
N PHE A 32 -1.69 0.77 17.01
CA PHE A 32 -2.81 1.34 16.26
C PHE A 32 -3.65 0.22 15.61
N GLU A 33 -3.02 -0.64 14.81
CA GLU A 33 -3.68 -1.75 14.11
C GLU A 33 -4.44 -2.68 15.05
N ARG A 34 -3.83 -3.00 16.20
CA ARG A 34 -4.48 -3.86 17.21
C ARG A 34 -5.66 -3.16 17.87
N ARG A 35 -5.54 -1.86 18.16
CA ARG A 35 -6.57 -1.11 18.89
C ARG A 35 -7.78 -0.82 18.00
N ARG A 36 -7.57 -0.48 16.71
CA ARG A 36 -8.63 -0.10 15.77
C ARG A 36 -9.65 -1.20 15.50
N ILE A 37 -9.24 -2.48 15.58
CA ILE A 37 -10.14 -3.63 15.39
C ILE A 37 -11.36 -3.56 16.33
N ARG A 38 -11.19 -3.06 17.57
CA ARG A 38 -12.30 -2.95 18.55
C ARG A 38 -13.40 -2.00 18.10
N TYR A 39 -13.07 -1.06 17.22
CA TYR A 39 -13.97 -0.07 16.66
C TYR A 39 -14.58 -0.50 15.33
N PHE A 40 -14.19 -1.67 14.80
CA PHE A 40 -14.84 -2.21 13.62
C PHE A 40 -16.29 -2.61 13.94
N PRO A 41 -17.23 -2.32 13.01
CA PRO A 41 -18.56 -2.91 13.01
C PRO A 41 -18.58 -4.39 13.38
N LEU A 42 -19.38 -4.73 14.39
CA LEU A 42 -19.63 -6.13 14.75
C LEU A 42 -20.76 -6.69 13.87
N ILE A 43 -20.50 -7.81 13.19
CA ILE A 43 -21.51 -8.61 12.52
C ILE A 43 -21.72 -9.90 13.32
N LEU A 44 -22.99 -10.21 13.61
CA LEU A 44 -23.40 -11.45 14.25
C LEU A 44 -23.71 -12.48 13.17
N GLY A 45 -22.95 -13.57 13.14
CA GLY A 45 -23.13 -14.63 12.15
C GLY A 45 -21.82 -15.28 11.73
N SER A 46 -21.92 -16.50 11.23
CA SER A 46 -20.80 -17.28 10.73
C SER A 46 -20.60 -17.00 9.24
N ALA A 47 -19.40 -16.55 8.85
CA ALA A 47 -18.98 -16.46 7.45
C ALA A 47 -18.72 -17.84 6.80
N ASN A 48 -18.93 -18.95 7.52
CA ASN A 48 -18.51 -20.31 7.14
C ASN A 48 -19.31 -20.95 5.97
N GLY A 49 -20.00 -20.18 5.13
CA GLY A 49 -20.90 -20.70 4.09
C GLY A 49 -20.45 -20.49 2.65
N ALA A 50 -19.86 -19.34 2.31
CA ALA A 50 -19.59 -18.95 0.93
C ALA A 50 -18.08 -18.78 0.73
N CYS A 51 -17.50 -19.66 -0.07
CA CYS A 51 -16.13 -19.52 -0.56
C CYS A 51 -16.12 -19.71 -2.06
N ASP A 52 -16.20 -18.61 -2.79
CA ASP A 52 -16.22 -18.65 -4.26
C ASP A 52 -14.80 -18.91 -4.79
N GLU A 53 -13.81 -18.29 -4.14
CA GLU A 53 -12.42 -18.40 -4.54
C GLU A 53 -11.47 -18.44 -3.35
N ARG A 54 -10.45 -19.30 -3.44
CA ARG A 54 -9.39 -19.38 -2.44
C ARG A 54 -8.07 -18.85 -2.99
N VAL A 55 -7.60 -17.74 -2.41
CA VAL A 55 -6.30 -17.13 -2.69
C VAL A 55 -5.41 -17.29 -1.46
N GLY A 56 -4.53 -18.30 -1.49
CA GLY A 56 -3.67 -18.66 -0.36
C GLY A 56 -4.44 -18.89 0.94
N ARG A 57 -4.24 -18.01 1.94
CA ARG A 57 -4.89 -18.09 3.26
C ARG A 57 -6.29 -17.48 3.29
N PHE A 58 -6.72 -16.82 2.21
CA PHE A 58 -7.97 -16.08 2.15
C PHE A 58 -9.02 -16.85 1.35
N CYS A 59 -10.24 -16.71 1.83
CA CYS A 59 -11.43 -17.07 1.10
C CYS A 59 -12.10 -15.77 0.66
N SER A 60 -12.28 -15.59 -0.65
CA SER A 60 -13.00 -14.47 -1.24
C SER A 60 -14.35 -14.97 -1.72
N TRP A 61 -15.38 -14.17 -1.49
CA TRP A 61 -16.71 -14.40 -2.01
C TRP A 61 -17.29 -13.08 -2.48
N TYR A 62 -18.16 -13.15 -3.48
CA TYR A 62 -18.93 -12.00 -3.94
C TYR A 62 -20.25 -11.95 -3.18
N ASP A 63 -20.54 -10.81 -2.57
CA ASP A 63 -21.84 -10.53 -1.98
C ASP A 63 -22.50 -9.43 -2.83
N GLU A 64 -23.66 -9.73 -3.44
CA GLU A 64 -24.46 -8.76 -4.21
C GLU A 64 -25.08 -7.66 -3.33
N GLY A 65 -24.75 -7.63 -2.04
CA GLY A 65 -25.21 -6.62 -1.10
C GLY A 65 -24.62 -5.23 -1.31
N ASP A 66 -25.42 -4.22 -1.00
CA ASP A 66 -25.05 -2.80 -0.88
C ASP A 66 -24.15 -2.55 0.35
N TRP A 67 -22.96 -3.18 0.40
CA TRP A 67 -21.97 -2.82 1.41
C TRP A 67 -21.34 -1.47 1.04
N TYR A 68 -21.34 -0.55 2.00
CA TYR A 68 -20.65 0.74 1.87
C TYR A 68 -19.76 0.98 3.08
N PRO A 69 -18.59 1.64 2.89
CA PRO A 69 -17.72 1.99 3.98
C PRO A 69 -18.45 2.93 4.93
N ARG A 70 -18.50 2.55 6.21
CA ARG A 70 -19.01 3.44 7.26
C ARG A 70 -17.92 4.42 7.66
N PRO A 71 -18.29 5.66 8.05
CA PRO A 71 -17.34 6.59 8.65
C PRO A 71 -16.60 5.93 9.81
N GLU A 72 -15.31 6.25 9.93
CA GLU A 72 -14.49 5.80 11.06
C GLU A 72 -15.08 6.38 12.37
N LEU A 73 -15.02 5.60 13.45
CA LEU A 73 -15.45 6.11 14.76
C LEU A 73 -14.42 7.11 15.28
N VAL A 74 -14.86 8.14 15.99
CA VAL A 74 -14.00 9.22 16.51
C VAL A 74 -12.80 8.67 17.28
N GLU A 75 -12.99 7.62 18.08
CA GLU A 75 -11.89 7.01 18.84
C GLU A 75 -10.85 6.31 17.95
N ALA A 76 -11.23 5.83 16.77
CA ALA A 76 -10.30 5.28 15.80
C ALA A 76 -9.59 6.40 15.01
N GLU A 77 -10.29 7.50 14.71
CA GLU A 77 -9.70 8.71 14.12
C GLU A 77 -8.64 9.32 15.06
N GLU A 78 -8.94 9.47 16.35
CA GLU A 78 -8.00 9.98 17.37
C GLU A 78 -6.73 9.12 17.45
N LEU A 79 -6.87 7.79 17.44
CA LEU A 79 -5.74 6.86 17.42
C LEU A 79 -4.89 7.01 16.15
N ARG A 80 -5.51 7.36 15.02
CA ARG A 80 -4.81 7.59 13.75
C ARG A 80 -4.04 8.90 13.80
N GLU A 81 -4.62 9.97 14.33
CA GLU A 81 -3.93 11.24 14.51
C GLU A 81 -2.73 11.11 15.46
N GLU A 82 -2.88 10.38 16.58
CA GLU A 82 -1.76 10.06 17.48
C GLU A 82 -0.63 9.33 16.75
N LEU A 83 -0.97 8.36 15.89
CA LEU A 83 0.01 7.64 15.09
C LEU A 83 0.69 8.56 14.08
N LEU A 84 -0.08 9.32 13.31
CA LEU A 84 0.44 10.22 12.27
C LEU A 84 1.40 11.26 12.86
N PHE A 85 1.04 11.86 13.99
CA PHE A 85 1.89 12.82 14.70
C PHE A 85 3.23 12.21 15.12
N LEU A 86 3.20 10.98 15.66
CA LEU A 86 4.42 10.28 16.06
C LEU A 86 5.28 9.91 14.86
N LEU A 87 4.68 9.40 13.78
CA LEU A 87 5.41 9.02 12.57
C LEU A 87 6.07 10.25 11.92
N ASP A 88 5.38 11.39 11.87
CA ASP A 88 5.95 12.65 11.36
C ASP A 88 7.15 13.10 12.21
N SER A 89 7.01 13.08 13.54
CA SER A 89 8.09 13.43 14.46
C SER A 89 9.32 12.55 14.29
N ILE A 90 9.14 11.24 14.08
CA ILE A 90 10.25 10.30 13.87
C ILE A 90 10.84 10.44 12.47
N GLN A 91 10.04 10.70 11.43
CA GLN A 91 10.55 10.94 10.08
C GLN A 91 11.51 12.15 10.04
N ALA A 92 11.25 13.19 10.84
CA ALA A 92 12.15 14.34 10.94
C ALA A 92 13.56 13.94 11.46
N LEU A 93 13.63 12.90 12.31
CA LEU A 93 14.89 12.33 12.79
C LEU A 93 15.51 11.35 11.79
N LEU A 94 14.67 10.67 11.01
CA LEU A 94 15.04 9.63 10.05
C LEU A 94 14.55 9.96 8.63
N PRO A 95 15.05 11.02 7.98
CA PRO A 95 14.51 11.52 6.72
C PRO A 95 14.69 10.56 5.53
N GLY A 96 15.54 9.53 5.67
CA GLY A 96 15.75 8.49 4.65
C GLY A 96 14.96 7.19 4.87
N ASP A 97 14.21 7.07 5.97
CA ASP A 97 13.46 5.84 6.25
C ASP A 97 12.20 5.80 5.37
N GLY A 98 12.25 4.96 4.33
CA GLY A 98 11.15 4.77 3.38
C GLY A 98 9.95 4.02 3.96
N TRP A 99 10.13 3.25 5.04
CA TRP A 99 9.02 2.56 5.71
C TRP A 99 8.14 3.58 6.44
N LEU A 100 8.75 4.48 7.22
CA LEU A 100 8.05 5.58 7.90
C LEU A 100 7.27 6.43 6.91
N LEU A 101 7.91 6.83 5.80
CA LEU A 101 7.29 7.64 4.77
C LEU A 101 6.07 6.93 4.16
N GLY A 102 6.22 5.65 3.82
CA GLY A 102 5.13 4.82 3.32
C GLY A 102 3.97 4.71 4.30
N GLN A 103 4.24 4.53 5.61
CA GLN A 103 3.19 4.48 6.63
C GLN A 103 2.46 5.83 6.74
N ARG A 104 3.17 6.96 6.70
CA ARG A 104 2.54 8.29 6.76
C ARG A 104 1.58 8.51 5.59
N VAL A 105 2.06 8.25 4.38
CA VAL A 105 1.25 8.37 3.15
C VAL A 105 0.03 7.45 3.23
N TRP A 106 0.21 6.20 3.67
CA TRP A 106 -0.88 5.24 3.83
C TRP A 106 -1.95 5.70 4.82
N TYR A 107 -1.57 6.08 6.03
CA TYR A 107 -2.54 6.43 7.06
C TYR A 107 -3.27 7.76 6.76
N LEU A 108 -2.64 8.68 6.03
CA LEU A 108 -3.30 9.85 5.46
C LEU A 108 -4.28 9.45 4.34
N SER A 109 -3.88 8.52 3.45
CA SER A 109 -4.74 8.02 2.38
C SER A 109 -5.99 7.29 2.88
N GLU A 110 -5.87 6.46 3.91
CA GLU A 110 -7.00 5.79 4.55
C GLU A 110 -7.99 6.80 5.14
N ALA A 111 -7.51 7.95 5.63
CA ALA A 111 -8.34 9.06 6.13
C ALA A 111 -8.86 9.98 5.01
N ARG A 112 -8.63 9.64 3.73
CA ARG A 112 -8.95 10.47 2.55
C ARG A 112 -8.29 11.86 2.57
N ARG A 113 -7.21 12.04 3.33
CA ARG A 113 -6.40 13.27 3.41
C ARG A 113 -5.34 13.27 2.30
N TRP A 114 -5.80 13.17 1.05
CA TRP A 114 -4.95 12.90 -0.11
C TRP A 114 -3.96 14.03 -0.44
N GLU A 115 -4.33 15.28 -0.23
CA GLU A 115 -3.40 16.41 -0.40
C GLU A 115 -2.24 16.36 0.61
N GLU A 116 -2.51 15.97 1.85
CA GLU A 116 -1.49 15.81 2.88
C GLU A 116 -0.62 14.57 2.61
N ALA A 117 -1.22 13.50 2.09
CA ALA A 117 -0.47 12.32 1.62
C ALA A 117 0.50 12.71 0.50
N LEU A 118 0.05 13.55 -0.44
CA LEU A 118 0.87 14.07 -1.54
C LEU A 118 2.00 14.98 -1.01
N GLU A 119 1.71 15.85 -0.05
CA GLU A 119 2.74 16.71 0.57
C GLU A 119 3.80 15.88 1.29
N ALA A 120 3.39 14.85 2.04
CA ALA A 120 4.30 13.92 2.70
C ALA A 120 5.18 13.19 1.67
N ALA A 121 4.58 12.67 0.59
CA ALA A 121 5.31 11.97 -0.48
C ALA A 121 6.32 12.88 -1.20
N ARG A 122 6.01 14.16 -1.41
CA ARG A 122 6.94 15.14 -2.00
C ARG A 122 8.04 15.56 -1.05
N SER A 123 7.76 15.55 0.25
CA SER A 123 8.71 15.87 1.32
C SER A 123 9.53 14.64 1.75
N CYS A 124 9.89 13.75 0.81
CA CYS A 124 10.47 12.44 1.10
C CYS A 124 11.93 12.45 1.57
N GLY A 125 12.55 13.62 1.72
CA GLY A 125 13.89 13.77 2.28
C GLY A 125 14.95 13.02 1.47
N THR A 126 15.61 12.06 2.10
CA THR A 126 16.68 11.24 1.50
C THR A 126 16.23 9.79 1.26
N ALA A 127 14.93 9.53 1.21
CA ALA A 127 14.40 8.22 0.86
C ALA A 127 14.74 7.87 -0.60
N GLU A 128 14.65 6.58 -0.94
CA GLU A 128 14.95 6.08 -2.28
C GLU A 128 14.11 6.82 -3.34
N PRO A 129 14.73 7.38 -4.41
CA PRO A 129 14.04 8.20 -5.40
C PRO A 129 12.82 7.51 -6.06
N TRP A 130 12.96 6.22 -6.40
CA TRP A 130 11.86 5.45 -6.99
C TRP A 130 10.68 5.32 -6.03
N TRP A 131 10.94 5.23 -4.72
CA TRP A 131 9.92 5.06 -3.70
C TRP A 131 9.17 6.36 -3.43
N CYS A 132 9.90 7.50 -3.39
CA CYS A 132 9.27 8.82 -3.37
C CYS A 132 8.29 8.99 -4.53
N ALA A 133 8.73 8.68 -5.74
CA ALA A 133 7.92 8.78 -6.95
C ALA A 133 6.69 7.85 -6.90
N ALA A 134 6.84 6.60 -6.46
CA ALA A 134 5.71 5.68 -6.30
C ALA A 134 4.65 6.20 -5.32
N LEU A 135 5.08 6.77 -4.18
CA LEU A 135 4.19 7.34 -3.17
C LEU A 135 3.50 8.63 -3.64
N GLU A 136 4.20 9.47 -4.41
CA GLU A 136 3.59 10.64 -5.04
C GLU A 136 2.57 10.22 -6.09
N GLY A 137 2.90 9.25 -6.95
CA GLY A 137 1.96 8.67 -7.92
C GLY A 137 0.71 8.09 -7.27
N PHE A 138 0.87 7.38 -6.14
CA PHE A 138 -0.25 6.84 -5.36
C PHE A 138 -1.16 7.95 -4.82
N SER A 139 -0.57 9.02 -4.26
CA SER A 139 -1.33 10.15 -3.73
C SER A 139 -2.05 10.92 -4.84
N LEU A 140 -1.40 11.14 -5.98
CA LEU A 140 -1.99 11.75 -7.17
C LEU A 140 -3.14 10.90 -7.75
N HIS A 141 -3.00 9.58 -7.76
CA HIS A 141 -4.07 8.68 -8.17
C HIS A 141 -5.30 8.82 -7.25
N GLY A 142 -5.10 8.92 -5.93
CA GLY A 142 -6.18 9.16 -4.96
C GLY A 142 -6.85 10.53 -5.11
N LEU A 143 -6.14 11.53 -5.65
CA LEU A 143 -6.67 12.84 -6.06
C LEU A 143 -7.30 12.83 -7.46
N GLU A 144 -7.37 11.67 -8.12
CA GLU A 144 -7.89 11.51 -9.48
C GLU A 144 -7.08 12.28 -10.55
N ARG A 145 -5.81 12.61 -10.25
CA ARG A 145 -4.88 13.32 -11.15
C ARG A 145 -4.10 12.33 -12.00
N TYR A 146 -4.80 11.52 -12.81
CA TYR A 146 -4.22 10.33 -13.45
C TYR A 146 -3.09 10.63 -14.43
N VAL A 147 -3.13 11.75 -15.16
CA VAL A 147 -2.03 12.15 -16.06
C VAL A 147 -0.75 12.42 -15.28
N GLU A 148 -0.84 13.09 -14.14
CA GLU A 148 0.32 13.36 -13.30
C GLU A 148 0.79 12.09 -12.59
N ALA A 149 -0.15 11.28 -12.09
CA ALA A 149 0.16 10.00 -11.48
C ALA A 149 0.92 9.08 -12.45
N ASP A 150 0.49 8.98 -13.72
CA ASP A 150 1.15 8.15 -14.72
C ASP A 150 2.60 8.59 -14.96
N ARG A 151 2.83 9.90 -15.09
CA ARG A 151 4.18 10.46 -15.27
C ARG A 151 5.10 10.10 -14.10
N VAL A 152 4.63 10.26 -12.87
CA VAL A 152 5.46 10.00 -11.69
C VAL A 152 5.65 8.50 -11.47
N PHE A 153 4.64 7.67 -11.75
CA PHE A 153 4.83 6.20 -11.75
C PHE A 153 5.83 5.74 -12.80
N SER A 154 5.85 6.34 -14.00
CA SER A 154 6.90 6.06 -14.99
C SER A 154 8.30 6.38 -14.44
N ILE A 155 8.47 7.52 -13.77
CA ILE A 155 9.73 7.86 -13.09
C ILE A 155 10.10 6.81 -12.04
N ALA A 156 9.13 6.36 -11.23
CA ALA A 156 9.36 5.32 -10.23
C ALA A 156 9.86 4.02 -10.89
N ILE A 157 9.15 3.55 -11.92
CA ILE A 157 9.45 2.31 -12.65
C ILE A 157 10.82 2.34 -13.33
N ASP A 158 11.24 3.49 -13.85
CA ASP A 158 12.54 3.68 -14.51
C ASP A 158 13.72 3.69 -13.52
N GLN A 159 13.46 4.00 -12.25
CA GLN A 159 14.46 4.08 -11.19
C GLN A 159 14.55 2.81 -10.32
N MET A 160 13.58 1.90 -10.45
CA MET A 160 13.65 0.58 -9.81
C MET A 160 14.75 -0.28 -10.44
N ASP A 161 15.22 -1.28 -9.70
CA ASP A 161 16.00 -2.35 -10.31
C ASP A 161 15.16 -3.12 -11.35
N ASN A 162 15.84 -3.80 -12.28
CA ASN A 162 15.17 -4.49 -13.40
C ASN A 162 14.16 -5.54 -12.96
N GLU A 163 14.42 -6.27 -11.85
CA GLU A 163 13.54 -7.32 -11.36
C GLU A 163 12.26 -6.71 -10.78
N GLN A 164 12.40 -5.68 -9.94
CA GLN A 164 11.27 -4.97 -9.34
C GLN A 164 10.44 -4.24 -10.40
N SER A 165 11.10 -3.53 -11.33
CA SER A 165 10.46 -2.84 -12.45
C SER A 165 9.63 -3.81 -13.29
N LEU A 166 10.21 -4.95 -13.67
CA LEU A 166 9.49 -5.96 -14.45
C LEU A 166 8.30 -6.54 -13.66
N ARG A 167 8.47 -6.82 -12.36
CA ARG A 167 7.40 -7.32 -11.48
C ARG A 167 6.22 -6.34 -11.41
N TRP A 168 6.48 -5.04 -11.36
CA TRP A 168 5.43 -4.02 -11.30
C TRP A 168 4.79 -3.77 -12.65
N ARG A 169 5.57 -3.73 -13.74
CA ARG A 169 5.06 -3.44 -15.09
C ARG A 169 4.15 -4.54 -15.64
N VAL A 170 4.43 -5.80 -15.32
CA VAL A 170 3.69 -6.95 -15.87
C VAL A 170 2.46 -7.28 -14.99
N PRO A 171 1.22 -7.10 -15.48
CA PRO A 171 0.00 -7.25 -14.68
C PRO A 171 -0.43 -8.72 -14.53
N ARG A 172 0.50 -9.62 -14.14
CA ARG A 172 0.27 -11.08 -14.15
C ARG A 172 -0.98 -11.55 -13.40
N TRP A 173 -1.29 -10.92 -12.26
CA TRP A 173 -2.42 -11.31 -11.41
C TRP A 173 -3.77 -10.81 -11.91
N VAL A 174 -3.78 -9.86 -12.85
CA VAL A 174 -4.99 -9.31 -13.45
C VAL A 174 -5.37 -10.08 -14.71
N MET A 175 -4.42 -10.82 -15.31
CA MET A 175 -4.60 -11.54 -16.56
C MET A 175 -5.07 -12.97 -16.33
N ASP A 176 -5.91 -13.45 -17.24
CA ASP A 176 -6.22 -14.87 -17.39
C ASP A 176 -5.02 -15.66 -17.93
N ASP A 177 -5.18 -16.97 -18.06
CA ASP A 177 -4.11 -17.87 -18.51
C ASP A 177 -3.58 -17.50 -19.91
N ASP A 178 -4.47 -17.11 -20.83
CA ASP A 178 -4.10 -16.71 -22.19
C ASP A 178 -3.31 -15.40 -22.19
N GLY A 179 -3.75 -14.39 -21.44
CA GLY A 179 -3.02 -13.13 -21.27
C GLY A 179 -1.66 -13.31 -20.61
N GLN A 180 -1.58 -14.18 -19.59
CA GLN A 180 -0.30 -14.52 -18.95
C GLN A 180 0.67 -15.20 -19.92
N ASN A 181 0.17 -16.13 -20.74
CA ASN A 181 0.98 -16.78 -21.77
C ASN A 181 1.50 -15.77 -22.81
N ALA A 182 0.65 -14.87 -23.30
CA ALA A 182 1.06 -13.84 -24.25
C ALA A 182 2.15 -12.91 -23.68
N LEU A 183 2.01 -12.48 -22.43
CA LEU A 183 3.02 -11.66 -21.74
C LEU A 183 4.35 -12.40 -21.58
N LYS A 184 4.29 -13.69 -21.25
CA LYS A 184 5.48 -14.55 -21.10
C LYS A 184 6.20 -14.75 -22.43
N GLU A 185 5.46 -15.02 -23.51
CA GLU A 185 6.03 -15.16 -24.85
C GLU A 185 6.70 -13.87 -25.34
N ALA A 186 6.07 -12.72 -25.10
CA ALA A 186 6.66 -11.42 -25.41
C ALA A 186 7.96 -11.18 -24.63
N ALA A 187 7.97 -11.46 -23.32
CA ALA A 187 9.15 -11.32 -22.47
C ALA A 187 10.32 -12.23 -22.90
N ILE A 188 10.03 -13.44 -23.39
CA ILE A 188 11.04 -14.35 -23.93
C ILE A 188 11.60 -13.84 -25.27
N SER A 189 10.75 -13.18 -26.07
CA SER A 189 11.11 -12.72 -27.41
C SER A 189 12.09 -11.54 -27.37
N SER A 190 11.71 -10.43 -26.71
CA SER A 190 12.59 -9.28 -26.47
C SER A 190 11.94 -8.29 -25.48
N SER A 191 12.75 -7.41 -24.87
CA SER A 191 12.20 -6.30 -24.06
C SER A 191 11.26 -5.42 -24.88
N GLU A 192 11.64 -5.08 -26.11
CA GLU A 192 10.82 -4.24 -27.00
C GLU A 192 9.47 -4.89 -27.34
N ALA A 193 9.41 -6.21 -27.52
CA ALA A 193 8.16 -6.92 -27.76
C ALA A 193 7.24 -6.85 -26.53
N LEU A 194 7.80 -7.01 -25.32
CA LEU A 194 7.05 -6.86 -24.07
C LEU A 194 6.55 -5.41 -23.88
N ASP A 195 7.41 -4.42 -24.12
CA ASP A 195 7.07 -3.01 -23.94
C ASP A 195 5.93 -2.58 -24.89
N ASN A 196 6.01 -2.98 -26.17
CA ASN A 196 4.95 -2.74 -27.15
C ASN A 196 3.62 -3.43 -26.76
N LEU A 197 3.69 -4.65 -26.23
CA LEU A 197 2.49 -5.37 -25.78
C LEU A 197 1.86 -4.69 -24.56
N LEU A 198 2.66 -4.26 -23.59
CA LEU A 198 2.19 -3.55 -22.40
C LEU A 198 1.59 -2.18 -22.75
N GLU A 199 2.20 -1.42 -23.67
CA GLU A 199 1.65 -0.15 -24.14
C GLU A 199 0.26 -0.35 -24.77
N ARG A 200 0.15 -1.34 -25.67
CA ARG A 200 -1.13 -1.67 -26.32
C ARG A 200 -2.17 -2.15 -25.31
N LEU A 201 -1.76 -2.93 -24.32
CA LEU A 201 -2.63 -3.42 -23.26
C LEU A 201 -3.24 -2.26 -22.47
N TRP A 202 -2.41 -1.33 -22.00
CA TRP A 202 -2.92 -0.18 -21.25
C TRP A 202 -3.76 0.75 -22.11
N LEU A 203 -3.36 0.99 -23.37
CA LEU A 203 -4.17 1.76 -24.32
C LEU A 203 -5.59 1.19 -24.49
N LEU A 204 -5.72 -0.14 -24.57
CA LEU A 204 -7.03 -0.80 -24.71
C LEU A 204 -7.80 -0.88 -23.38
N ALA A 205 -7.09 -0.79 -22.24
CA ALA A 205 -7.67 -0.81 -20.91
C ALA A 205 -8.22 0.55 -20.44
N ASP A 206 -8.14 1.60 -21.25
CA ASP A 206 -8.71 2.93 -20.98
C ASP A 206 -10.07 3.07 -21.67
N PRO A 207 -11.19 2.62 -21.05
CA PRO A 207 -12.48 2.64 -21.71
C PRO A 207 -13.02 4.06 -21.84
N LEU A 208 -13.26 4.46 -23.09
CA LEU A 208 -14.09 5.60 -23.49
C LEU A 208 -13.52 6.99 -23.14
N TYR A 209 -12.27 7.10 -22.68
CA TYR A 209 -11.63 8.38 -22.32
C TYR A 209 -12.50 9.24 -21.37
N LEU A 210 -13.25 8.58 -20.47
CA LEU A 210 -14.20 9.25 -19.57
C LEU A 210 -13.49 10.11 -18.52
N ALA A 211 -12.24 9.77 -18.20
CA ALA A 211 -11.33 10.56 -17.38
C ALA A 211 -10.08 10.92 -18.20
N GLU A 212 -9.44 12.04 -17.86
CA GLU A 212 -8.17 12.41 -18.49
C GLU A 212 -7.04 11.53 -17.95
N GLY A 213 -6.37 10.79 -18.84
CA GLY A 213 -5.34 9.81 -18.47
C GLY A 213 -5.92 8.41 -18.19
N ASN A 214 -5.03 7.46 -17.92
CA ASN A 214 -5.40 6.05 -17.78
C ASN A 214 -5.56 5.65 -16.30
N ASP A 215 -6.80 5.69 -15.82
CA ASP A 215 -7.16 5.34 -14.44
C ASP A 215 -6.79 3.89 -14.10
N ARG A 216 -6.93 2.95 -15.05
CA ARG A 216 -6.61 1.52 -14.86
C ARG A 216 -5.12 1.27 -14.69
N LYS A 217 -4.29 1.91 -15.51
CA LYS A 217 -2.83 1.83 -15.42
C LYS A 217 -2.33 2.43 -14.10
N THR A 218 -2.82 3.62 -13.75
CA THR A 218 -2.42 4.25 -12.48
C THR A 218 -2.96 3.48 -11.26
N SER A 219 -4.15 2.87 -11.35
CA SER A 219 -4.68 1.99 -10.31
C SER A 219 -3.79 0.76 -10.11
N HIS A 220 -3.29 0.15 -11.20
CA HIS A 220 -2.37 -0.98 -11.11
C HIS A 220 -1.10 -0.64 -10.33
N TYR A 221 -0.47 0.50 -10.62
CA TYR A 221 0.72 0.94 -9.87
C TYR A 221 0.41 1.42 -8.45
N ALA A 222 -0.75 2.05 -8.23
CA ALA A 222 -1.22 2.41 -6.90
C ALA A 222 -1.38 1.16 -6.02
N ARG A 223 -1.94 0.06 -6.56
CA ARG A 223 -2.10 -1.20 -5.82
C ARG A 223 -0.77 -1.88 -5.50
N TRP A 224 0.19 -1.84 -6.43
CA TRP A 224 1.58 -2.27 -6.14
C TRP A 224 2.23 -1.43 -5.03
N THR A 225 2.01 -0.11 -5.07
CA THR A 225 2.50 0.80 -4.03
C THR A 225 1.92 0.45 -2.67
N VAL A 226 0.61 0.20 -2.59
CA VAL A 226 -0.04 -0.25 -1.34
C VAL A 226 0.48 -1.61 -0.87
N ALA A 227 0.66 -2.57 -1.78
CA ALA A 227 1.25 -3.85 -1.44
C ALA A 227 2.66 -3.66 -0.83
N LYS A 228 3.48 -2.78 -1.42
CA LYS A 228 4.83 -2.48 -0.91
C LYS A 228 4.82 -1.74 0.44
N ILE A 229 3.92 -0.77 0.62
CA ILE A 229 3.72 -0.08 1.91
C ILE A 229 3.41 -1.11 3.01
N ARG A 230 2.56 -2.10 2.71
CA ARG A 230 1.98 -3.00 3.71
C ARG A 230 2.79 -4.26 3.95
N GLU A 231 3.75 -4.57 3.08
CA GLU A 231 4.61 -5.75 3.15
C GLU A 231 5.23 -5.98 4.55
N GLU A 232 5.71 -4.90 5.18
CA GLU A 232 6.35 -4.96 6.50
C GLU A 232 5.49 -4.35 7.63
N ALA A 233 4.26 -3.97 7.33
CA ALA A 233 3.34 -3.35 8.29
C ALA A 233 2.49 -4.41 9.01
N ARG A 234 2.06 -4.09 10.24
CA ARG A 234 0.93 -4.82 10.83
C ARG A 234 -0.35 -4.48 10.07
N ASN A 235 -1.28 -5.42 10.03
CA ASN A 235 -2.55 -5.26 9.35
C ASN A 235 -3.69 -5.84 10.23
N PRO A 236 -4.96 -5.50 9.94
CA PRO A 236 -6.08 -5.94 10.75
C PRO A 236 -6.33 -7.45 10.76
N TYR A 237 -5.89 -8.16 9.72
CA TYR A 237 -5.97 -9.63 9.68
C TYR A 237 -5.04 -10.30 10.72
N ARG A 238 -4.07 -9.56 11.29
CA ARG A 238 -3.08 -10.05 12.27
C ARG A 238 -2.21 -11.20 11.76
N ILE A 239 -2.00 -11.26 10.45
CA ILE A 239 -1.10 -12.21 9.79
C ILE A 239 0.05 -11.47 9.13
N SER A 240 1.15 -12.18 8.82
CA SER A 240 2.21 -11.62 7.99
C SER A 240 1.71 -11.36 6.57
N TRP A 241 2.19 -10.28 5.96
CA TRP A 241 2.01 -10.06 4.54
C TRP A 241 2.65 -11.19 3.73
N GLY A 242 2.07 -11.53 2.59
CA GLY A 242 2.52 -12.62 1.74
C GLY A 242 1.91 -12.53 0.35
N ASN A 243 2.30 -13.46 -0.54
CA ASN A 243 1.89 -13.45 -1.94
C ASN A 243 0.37 -13.46 -2.14
N ASP A 244 -0.39 -14.03 -1.20
CA ASP A 244 -1.84 -14.02 -1.25
C ASP A 244 -2.43 -12.63 -1.05
N LEU A 245 -1.86 -11.84 -0.14
CA LEU A 245 -2.24 -10.44 0.06
C LEU A 245 -1.77 -9.54 -1.07
N ASP A 246 -0.59 -9.79 -1.65
CA ASP A 246 -0.18 -9.10 -2.88
C ASP A 246 -1.20 -9.34 -4.00
N GLU A 247 -1.50 -10.61 -4.29
CA GLU A 247 -2.44 -11.01 -5.34
C GLU A 247 -3.81 -10.36 -5.14
N LEU A 248 -4.36 -10.47 -3.92
CA LEU A 248 -5.62 -9.85 -3.57
C LEU A 248 -5.59 -8.33 -3.73
N THR A 249 -4.51 -7.67 -3.31
CA THR A 249 -4.39 -6.21 -3.39
C THR A 249 -4.26 -5.73 -4.82
N ILE A 250 -3.48 -6.42 -5.66
CA ILE A 250 -3.22 -6.02 -7.04
C ILE A 250 -4.41 -6.32 -7.93
N ARG A 251 -5.09 -7.45 -7.71
CA ARG A 251 -6.24 -7.82 -8.53
C ARG A 251 -7.49 -7.00 -8.20
N HIS A 252 -7.74 -6.75 -6.93
CA HIS A 252 -9.00 -6.15 -6.47
C HIS A 252 -8.89 -4.78 -5.81
N GLY A 253 -7.69 -4.31 -5.52
CA GLY A 253 -7.50 -3.15 -4.64
C GLY A 253 -7.38 -3.54 -3.17
N TRP A 254 -7.17 -2.52 -2.35
CA TRP A 254 -7.07 -2.64 -0.90
C TRP A 254 -8.43 -2.50 -0.23
N GLU A 255 -8.49 -2.82 1.05
CA GLU A 255 -9.73 -2.72 1.81
C GLU A 255 -10.17 -1.27 2.01
N LEU A 256 -11.42 -0.96 1.64
CA LEU A 256 -12.10 0.30 1.90
C LEU A 256 -12.79 0.35 3.26
N GLY A 257 -12.96 -0.81 3.91
CA GLY A 257 -13.50 -0.89 5.25
C GLY A 257 -13.48 -2.29 5.82
N TRP A 258 -13.87 -2.40 7.08
CA TRP A 258 -13.64 -3.58 7.89
C TRP A 258 -14.86 -3.91 8.75
N ASN A 259 -15.15 -5.20 8.90
CA ASN A 259 -16.06 -5.71 9.91
C ASN A 259 -15.31 -6.70 10.80
N ARG A 260 -15.73 -6.84 12.06
CA ARG A 260 -15.35 -7.96 12.92
C ARG A 260 -16.54 -8.88 13.14
N THR A 261 -16.27 -10.18 13.26
CA THR A 261 -17.30 -11.17 13.58
C THR A 261 -17.03 -11.80 14.94
N SER A 262 -18.11 -12.17 15.63
CA SER A 262 -18.07 -13.03 16.81
C SER A 262 -18.85 -14.30 16.53
N ASP A 263 -18.23 -15.46 16.71
CA ASP A 263 -18.96 -16.72 16.65
C ASP A 263 -20.01 -16.79 17.78
N ALA A 264 -21.16 -17.39 17.48
CA ALA A 264 -22.27 -17.57 18.42
C ALA A 264 -21.90 -18.39 19.68
N GLY A 265 -20.70 -19.00 19.70
CA GLY A 265 -20.17 -19.81 20.79
C GLY A 265 -19.32 -19.06 21.83
N PHE A 266 -19.22 -17.72 21.77
CA PHE A 266 -18.35 -16.93 22.67
C PHE A 266 -16.88 -17.38 22.67
N THR A 267 -16.39 -17.91 21.55
CA THR A 267 -14.95 -18.14 21.36
C THR A 267 -14.26 -16.78 21.19
N THR A 268 -13.12 -16.60 21.84
CA THR A 268 -12.38 -15.32 21.92
C THR A 268 -11.68 -14.91 20.62
N VAL A 269 -11.90 -15.63 19.52
CA VAL A 269 -11.26 -15.36 18.23
C VAL A 269 -12.18 -14.47 17.41
N GLU A 270 -12.04 -13.16 17.56
CA GLU A 270 -12.65 -12.20 16.64
C GLU A 270 -11.99 -12.35 15.26
N HIS A 271 -12.77 -12.74 14.24
CA HIS A 271 -12.30 -12.68 12.86
C HIS A 271 -12.58 -11.30 12.27
N VAL A 272 -11.78 -10.90 11.29
CA VAL A 272 -11.92 -9.61 10.61
C VAL A 272 -12.18 -9.88 9.13
N ILE A 273 -13.15 -9.18 8.56
CA ILE A 273 -13.51 -9.21 7.14
C ILE A 273 -13.17 -7.85 6.55
N GLY A 274 -12.32 -7.86 5.52
CA GLY A 274 -12.00 -6.68 4.72
C GLY A 274 -12.92 -6.59 3.50
N HIS A 275 -13.40 -5.39 3.22
CA HIS A 275 -14.28 -5.08 2.09
C HIS A 275 -13.55 -4.18 1.11
N LYS A 276 -13.73 -4.40 -0.18
CA LYS A 276 -13.05 -3.68 -1.27
C LYS A 276 -14.05 -2.90 -2.11
#